data_AF-A0A4S8Q9Q6-F1
#
_entry.id   AF-A0A4S8Q9Q6-F1
#
_cell.length_a   1.000
_cell.length_b   1.000
_cell.length_c   1.000
_cell.angle_alpha   90.00
_cell.angle_beta   90.00
_cell.angle_gamma   90.00
#
_symmetry.space_group_name_H-M   'P 1'
#
loop_
_entity.id
_entity.type
_entity.pdbx_description
1 polymer ?
#
loop_
_entity_poly.entity_id
_entity_poly.type
_entity_poly.pdbx_seq_one_letter_code
_entity_poly.pdbx_strand_id
1 'polypeptide(L)'
;MVYRTTSPRNDIDSPDFDVAPGQLWIGRQESSSELLIVLDVHRDQRTVAAAPITIEPGIETGDAVVLAPSVSPLETATAVWTGLVRDIPVRVLARPLGTLGESLTGFLRLAAANGATSAPDLGARPGTPDFDLYSPSVTAQAAIEDRFEEWASSLEPLPDSETPVEPVTAKLPVGLADVIAILRVPQATAMAILRRERPLDPQELERLASATGIPESEIQPFVPDLPPSLLTELEQPRWRRLVEAEAAASGTDERAARQTLGREAYALAARQRGDEDSVWRGRVRMLSLARLDEHPTER
;
A
#
# COMPACT_ATOMS: atom_id res chain seq x y z
N MET A 1 18.95 19.23 8.06
CA MET A 1 18.37 18.28 7.09
C MET A 1 17.36 19.04 6.25
N VAL A 2 17.69 19.37 5.00
CA VAL A 2 16.78 20.12 4.11
C VAL A 2 15.83 19.09 3.49
N TYR A 3 14.58 19.05 3.95
CA TYR A 3 13.54 18.32 3.24
C TYR A 3 13.43 18.92 1.84
N ARG A 4 13.98 18.23 0.83
CA ARG A 4 13.62 18.54 -0.56
C ARG A 4 12.17 18.15 -0.70
N THR A 5 11.28 19.13 -0.67
CA THR A 5 9.90 19.00 -1.14
C THR A 5 9.94 18.77 -2.65
N THR A 6 10.24 17.52 -3.04
CA THR A 6 9.99 17.06 -4.41
C THR A 6 8.50 17.17 -4.69
N SER A 7 8.18 17.80 -5.81
CA SER A 7 6.82 17.93 -6.32
C SER A 7 6.11 16.57 -6.35
N PRO A 8 4.81 16.48 -6.03
CA PRO A 8 4.05 15.23 -6.05
C PRO A 8 4.13 14.46 -7.37
N ARG A 9 4.31 15.17 -8.48
CA ARG A 9 4.52 14.58 -9.81
C ARG A 9 5.81 13.77 -9.93
N ASN A 10 6.85 14.11 -9.17
CA ASN A 10 8.13 13.40 -9.26
C ASN A 10 8.07 12.01 -8.63
N ASP A 11 7.14 11.75 -7.72
CA ASP A 11 7.10 10.48 -6.99
C ASP A 11 6.54 9.33 -7.86
N ILE A 12 5.58 9.62 -8.73
CA ILE A 12 4.89 8.63 -9.59
C ILE A 12 5.84 7.93 -10.57
N ASP A 13 6.74 8.71 -11.15
CA ASP A 13 7.70 8.25 -12.16
C ASP A 13 9.10 8.01 -11.58
N SER A 14 9.29 8.24 -10.27
CA SER A 14 10.60 8.02 -9.65
C SER A 14 10.86 6.53 -9.42
N PRO A 15 12.02 6.01 -9.87
CA PRO A 15 12.42 4.64 -9.57
C PRO A 15 12.69 4.43 -8.08
N ASP A 16 12.85 5.49 -7.29
CA ASP A 16 13.02 5.36 -5.83
C ASP A 16 11.77 4.77 -5.15
N PHE A 17 10.62 4.77 -5.85
CA PHE A 17 9.37 4.14 -5.41
C PHE A 17 9.14 2.74 -6.00
N ASP A 18 10.10 2.18 -6.74
CA ASP A 18 10.17 0.73 -6.98
C ASP A 18 10.83 0.09 -5.75
N VAL A 19 10.03 -0.63 -4.95
CA VAL A 19 10.48 -1.19 -3.68
C VAL A 19 11.54 -2.27 -3.92
N ALA A 20 12.69 -2.12 -3.27
CA ALA A 20 13.82 -3.02 -3.42
C ALA A 20 14.54 -3.28 -2.07
N PRO A 21 15.20 -4.44 -1.92
CA PRO A 21 16.02 -4.72 -0.76
C PRO A 21 17.10 -3.67 -0.51
N GLY A 22 17.36 -3.38 0.76
CA GLY A 22 18.33 -2.40 1.23
C GLY A 22 17.81 -0.97 1.23
N GLN A 23 16.61 -0.69 0.72
CA GLN A 23 16.04 0.65 0.77
C GLN A 23 15.57 1.00 2.18
N LEU A 24 15.90 2.22 2.61
CA LEU A 24 15.39 2.83 3.84
C LEU A 24 14.15 3.64 3.52
N TRP A 25 13.14 3.54 4.38
CA TRP A 25 11.86 4.18 4.19
C TRP A 25 11.34 4.82 5.47
N ILE A 26 10.55 5.88 5.32
CA ILE A 26 9.53 6.25 6.31
C ILE A 26 8.30 5.40 5.99
N GLY A 27 7.92 4.53 6.91
CA GLY A 27 6.63 3.87 6.95
C GLY A 27 5.60 4.76 7.64
N ARG A 28 4.37 4.79 7.15
CA ARG A 28 3.25 5.55 7.72
C ARG A 28 1.95 4.79 7.57
N GLN A 29 1.18 4.75 8.65
CA GLN A 29 -0.20 4.30 8.62
C GLN A 29 -0.97 5.10 9.66
N GLU A 30 -2.08 5.70 9.23
CA GLU A 30 -2.88 6.60 10.06
C GLU A 30 -2.03 7.70 10.73
N SER A 31 -1.90 7.65 12.05
CA SER A 31 -1.14 8.61 12.87
C SER A 31 0.27 8.14 13.26
N SER A 32 0.65 6.90 12.90
CA SER A 32 1.95 6.31 13.21
C SER A 32 2.97 6.55 12.09
N SER A 33 4.25 6.73 12.44
CA SER A 33 5.32 6.87 11.46
C SER A 33 6.62 6.31 12.00
N GLU A 34 7.17 5.31 11.32
CA GLU A 34 8.40 4.63 11.74
C GLU A 34 9.43 4.65 10.62
N LEU A 35 10.70 4.69 11.00
CA LEU A 35 11.78 4.41 10.06
C LEU A 35 11.94 2.90 9.93
N LEU A 36 12.20 2.44 8.72
CA LEU A 36 12.42 1.02 8.45
C LEU A 36 13.39 0.79 7.31
N ILE A 37 13.85 -0.45 7.21
CA ILE A 37 14.61 -0.95 6.06
C ILE A 37 13.92 -2.17 5.45
N VAL A 38 13.80 -2.17 4.13
CA VAL A 38 13.33 -3.33 3.36
C VAL A 38 14.47 -4.33 3.31
N LEU A 39 14.27 -5.49 3.92
CA LEU A 39 15.23 -6.58 3.85
C LEU A 39 14.93 -7.48 2.67
N ASP A 40 13.68 -7.80 2.35
CA ASP A 40 13.34 -8.63 1.20
C ASP A 40 12.02 -8.25 0.54
N VAL A 41 11.86 -8.62 -0.73
CA VAL A 41 10.63 -8.41 -1.52
C VAL A 41 10.06 -9.77 -1.88
N HIS A 42 8.81 -10.00 -1.49
CA HIS A 42 8.14 -11.30 -1.66
C HIS A 42 7.60 -11.50 -3.06
N ARG A 43 7.12 -12.72 -3.34
CA ARG A 43 6.35 -12.99 -4.58
C ARG A 43 5.03 -12.21 -4.62
N ASP A 44 4.35 -12.10 -3.47
CA ASP A 44 3.25 -11.14 -3.34
C ASP A 44 3.85 -9.73 -3.29
N GLN A 45 3.70 -8.98 -4.38
CA GLN A 45 4.26 -7.64 -4.51
C GLN A 45 3.59 -6.62 -3.58
N ARG A 46 2.57 -7.03 -2.81
CA ARG A 46 1.93 -6.21 -1.78
C ARG A 46 2.63 -6.28 -0.44
N THR A 47 3.58 -7.19 -0.24
CA THR A 47 4.30 -7.36 1.03
C THR A 47 5.81 -7.33 0.87
N VAL A 48 6.48 -6.88 1.93
CA VAL A 48 7.94 -6.91 2.06
C VAL A 48 8.34 -7.33 3.46
N ALA A 49 9.45 -8.05 3.57
CA ALA A 49 10.09 -8.28 4.85
C ALA A 49 10.88 -7.02 5.24
N ALA A 50 10.50 -6.38 6.34
CA ALA A 50 11.11 -5.14 6.81
C ALA A 50 11.55 -5.24 8.26
N ALA A 51 12.63 -4.54 8.61
CA ALA A 51 13.07 -4.34 9.98
C ALA A 51 12.87 -2.87 10.39
N PRO A 52 12.41 -2.58 11.61
CA PRO A 52 12.40 -1.23 12.12
C PRO A 52 13.81 -0.72 12.35
N ILE A 53 13.99 0.58 12.14
CA ILE A 53 15.26 1.26 12.41
C ILE A 53 15.04 2.47 13.32
N THR A 54 16.05 2.84 14.08
CA THR A 54 16.08 4.08 14.84
C THR A 54 17.40 4.80 14.66
N ILE A 55 17.35 6.13 14.74
CA ILE A 55 18.52 7.02 14.79
C ILE A 55 18.71 7.61 16.18
N GLU A 56 17.82 7.31 17.13
CA GLU A 56 17.93 7.78 18.49
C GLU A 56 19.08 7.04 19.20
N PRO A 57 20.06 7.77 19.76
CA PRO A 57 21.21 7.15 20.38
C PRO A 57 20.84 6.52 21.72
N GLY A 58 21.35 5.31 22.00
CA GLY A 58 21.26 4.68 23.31
C GLY A 58 19.95 3.93 23.57
N ILE A 59 19.05 3.85 22.58
CA ILE A 59 17.86 3.00 22.65
C ILE A 59 18.03 1.68 21.92
N GLU A 60 19.22 1.38 21.39
CA GLU A 60 19.49 0.08 20.78
C GLU A 60 19.49 -1.04 21.82
N THR A 61 19.08 -2.23 21.40
CA THR A 61 19.03 -3.45 22.22
C THR A 61 19.94 -4.53 21.63
N GLY A 62 20.16 -5.63 22.35
CA GLY A 62 21.13 -6.67 21.96
C GLY A 62 20.80 -7.40 20.66
N ASP A 63 19.55 -7.36 20.21
CA ASP A 63 19.05 -7.93 18.96
C ASP A 63 19.09 -6.94 17.78
N ALA A 64 19.56 -5.70 18.02
CA ALA A 64 19.81 -4.71 16.99
C ALA A 64 21.21 -4.85 16.38
N VAL A 65 21.33 -4.47 15.11
CA VAL A 65 22.60 -4.18 14.43
C VAL A 65 22.74 -2.67 14.32
N VAL A 66 23.82 -2.12 14.87
CA VAL A 66 24.13 -0.69 14.77
C VAL A 66 25.09 -0.45 13.62
N LEU A 67 24.64 0.38 12.67
CA LEU A 67 25.38 0.85 11.51
C LEU A 67 26.12 2.14 11.84
N ALA A 68 27.39 2.22 11.43
CA ALA A 68 28.17 3.44 11.52
C ALA A 68 27.61 4.54 10.59
N PRO A 69 27.78 5.83 10.95
CA PRO A 69 27.33 6.94 10.10
C PRO A 69 27.84 6.88 8.66
N SER A 70 29.06 6.37 8.44
CA SER A 70 29.70 6.30 7.12
C SER A 70 29.08 5.29 6.16
N VAL A 71 28.28 4.34 6.66
CA VAL A 71 27.59 3.32 5.85
C VAL A 71 26.07 3.48 5.86
N SER A 72 25.56 4.39 6.70
CA SER A 72 24.14 4.73 6.74
C SER A 72 23.81 5.83 5.72
N PRO A 73 22.77 5.66 4.88
CA PRO A 73 22.27 6.69 3.98
C PRO A 73 21.77 7.94 4.71
N LEU A 74 21.49 7.82 6.01
CA LEU A 74 21.07 8.94 6.86
C LEU A 74 22.25 9.74 7.43
N GLU A 75 23.49 9.34 7.13
CA GLU A 75 24.73 9.97 7.61
C GLU A 75 24.83 10.06 9.15
N THR A 76 24.10 9.19 9.85
CA THR A 76 24.07 9.09 11.31
C THR A 76 24.11 7.63 11.74
N ALA A 77 24.50 7.38 12.99
CA ALA A 77 24.45 6.04 13.55
C ALA A 77 22.99 5.56 13.54
N THR A 78 22.76 4.34 13.07
CA THR A 78 21.41 3.80 12.87
C THR A 78 21.35 2.40 13.45
N ALA A 79 20.45 2.14 14.38
CA ALA A 79 20.19 0.80 14.88
C ALA A 79 19.07 0.15 14.06
N VAL A 80 19.29 -1.08 13.61
CA VAL A 80 18.34 -1.90 12.85
C VAL A 80 17.96 -3.09 13.73
N TRP A 81 16.72 -3.18 14.18
CA TRP A 81 16.26 -4.31 15.00
C TRP A 81 15.98 -5.54 14.13
N THR A 82 17.04 -6.28 13.84
CA THR A 82 16.97 -7.48 13.01
C THR A 82 16.15 -8.61 13.63
N GLY A 83 15.94 -8.59 14.97
CA GLY A 83 15.02 -9.50 15.65
C GLY A 83 13.53 -9.19 15.44
N LEU A 84 13.20 -7.98 14.98
CA LEU A 84 11.82 -7.51 14.80
C LEU A 84 11.38 -7.49 13.33
N VAL A 85 11.97 -8.34 12.50
CA VAL A 85 11.55 -8.43 11.10
C VAL A 85 10.11 -8.91 11.02
N ARG A 86 9.31 -8.22 10.21
CA ARG A 86 7.92 -8.58 9.90
C ARG A 86 7.65 -8.39 8.42
N ASP A 87 6.68 -9.15 7.93
CA ASP A 87 6.11 -8.94 6.61
C ASP A 87 5.05 -7.84 6.71
N ILE A 88 5.34 -6.68 6.14
CA ILE A 88 4.45 -5.52 6.16
C ILE A 88 3.94 -5.19 4.76
N PRO A 89 2.75 -4.57 4.65
CA PRO A 89 2.23 -4.13 3.37
C PRO A 89 3.11 -3.04 2.75
N VAL A 90 3.44 -3.14 1.45
CA VAL A 90 4.21 -2.10 0.76
C VAL A 90 3.51 -0.74 0.79
N ARG A 91 2.17 -0.70 0.85
CA ARG A 91 1.42 0.56 0.93
C ARG A 91 1.79 1.42 2.13
N VAL A 92 2.32 0.83 3.22
CA VAL A 92 2.73 1.60 4.40
C VAL A 92 3.99 2.42 4.12
N LEU A 93 4.77 2.08 3.09
CA LEU A 93 5.97 2.81 2.72
C LEU A 93 5.57 4.16 2.11
N ALA A 94 5.89 5.26 2.80
CA ALA A 94 5.48 6.60 2.41
C ALA A 94 6.58 7.36 1.69
N ARG A 95 7.84 7.23 2.14
CA ARG A 95 8.96 7.99 1.56
C ARG A 95 10.28 7.22 1.56
N PRO A 96 10.94 7.06 0.41
CA PRO A 96 12.28 6.49 0.38
C PRO A 96 13.31 7.51 0.90
N LEU A 97 14.29 7.03 1.66
CA LEU A 97 15.33 7.83 2.31
C LEU A 97 16.74 7.52 1.79
N GLY A 98 16.91 6.43 1.05
CA GLY A 98 18.19 6.00 0.52
C GLY A 98 18.29 4.48 0.44
N THR A 99 19.46 3.96 0.12
CA THR A 99 19.67 2.52 -0.08
C THR A 99 21.02 2.08 0.46
N LEU A 100 21.05 0.96 1.17
CA LEU A 100 22.29 0.30 1.59
C LEU A 100 22.94 -0.46 0.43
N GLY A 101 24.26 -0.56 0.46
CA GLY A 101 25.00 -1.44 -0.45
C GLY A 101 24.62 -2.91 -0.24
N GLU A 102 24.67 -3.69 -1.31
CA GLU A 102 24.24 -5.10 -1.36
C GLU A 102 24.91 -5.96 -0.27
N SER A 103 26.20 -5.78 -0.01
CA SER A 103 26.92 -6.53 1.03
C SER A 103 26.36 -6.30 2.42
N LEU A 104 25.98 -5.06 2.74
CA LEU A 104 25.42 -4.71 4.05
C LEU A 104 23.97 -5.19 4.17
N THR A 105 23.19 -5.08 3.09
CA THR A 105 21.83 -5.65 3.02
C THR A 105 21.85 -7.17 3.23
N GLY A 106 22.77 -7.88 2.56
CA GLY A 106 22.97 -9.31 2.73
C GLY A 106 23.35 -9.69 4.16
N PHE A 107 24.22 -8.89 4.78
CA PHE A 107 24.57 -9.07 6.19
C PHE A 107 23.36 -8.89 7.13
N LEU A 108 22.53 -7.85 6.94
CA LEU A 108 21.34 -7.62 7.76
C LEU A 108 20.31 -8.75 7.62
N ARG A 109 20.15 -9.32 6.41
CA ARG A 109 19.31 -10.53 6.21
C ARG A 109 19.85 -11.72 7.00
N LEU A 110 21.16 -11.95 6.98
CA LEU A 110 21.79 -13.01 7.76
C LEU A 110 21.63 -12.78 9.27
N ALA A 111 21.75 -11.54 9.72
CA ALA A 111 21.52 -11.17 11.11
C ALA A 111 20.06 -11.36 11.54
N ALA A 112 19.09 -11.08 10.65
CA ALA A 112 17.69 -11.37 10.91
C ALA A 112 17.41 -12.88 11.08
N ALA A 113 18.09 -13.72 10.29
CA ALA A 113 17.91 -15.18 10.37
C ALA A 113 18.67 -15.83 11.55
N ASN A 114 19.82 -15.29 11.94
CA ASN A 114 20.75 -15.95 12.87
C ASN A 114 21.02 -15.16 14.16
N GLY A 115 20.43 -13.98 14.32
CA GLY A 115 20.71 -13.03 15.40
C GLY A 115 21.80 -12.01 15.04
N ALA A 116 21.78 -10.88 15.75
CA ALA A 116 22.72 -9.78 15.54
C ALA A 116 24.17 -10.22 15.82
N THR A 117 25.06 -9.93 14.88
CA THR A 117 26.50 -10.21 14.97
C THR A 117 27.33 -8.99 14.60
N SER A 118 28.65 -9.08 14.71
CA SER A 118 29.57 -8.00 14.35
C SER A 118 30.09 -8.20 12.93
N ALA A 119 30.13 -7.12 12.15
CA ALA A 119 30.81 -7.06 10.86
C ALA A 119 31.53 -5.71 10.72
N PRO A 120 32.69 -5.55 11.38
CA PRO A 120 33.40 -4.26 11.43
C PRO A 120 33.82 -3.76 10.04
N ASP A 121 34.18 -4.67 9.14
CA ASP A 121 34.56 -4.35 7.75
C ASP A 121 33.40 -3.73 6.95
N LEU A 122 32.16 -3.99 7.38
CA LEU A 122 30.94 -3.39 6.82
C LEU A 122 30.44 -2.19 7.63
N GLY A 123 31.19 -1.74 8.65
CA GLY A 123 30.78 -0.66 9.54
C GLY A 123 29.60 -1.03 10.45
N ALA A 124 29.41 -2.31 10.75
CA ALA A 124 28.30 -2.80 11.56
C ALA A 124 28.78 -3.47 12.86
N ARG A 125 28.09 -3.20 13.97
CA ARG A 125 28.31 -3.83 15.28
C ARG A 125 26.97 -4.33 15.86
N PRO A 126 26.97 -5.30 16.77
CA PRO A 126 25.76 -5.59 17.55
C PRO A 126 25.42 -4.40 18.46
N GLY A 127 24.13 -4.28 18.77
CA GLY A 127 23.63 -3.37 19.79
C GLY A 127 24.03 -3.81 21.19
N THR A 128 23.74 -2.96 22.18
CA THR A 128 24.07 -3.23 23.57
C THR A 128 22.89 -3.95 24.22
N PRO A 129 23.07 -5.13 24.83
CA PRO A 129 21.98 -5.78 25.54
C PRO A 129 21.58 -4.93 26.75
N ASP A 130 20.28 -4.67 26.87
CA ASP A 130 19.69 -4.10 28.08
C ASP A 130 19.03 -5.23 28.87
N PHE A 131 19.34 -5.29 30.16
CA PHE A 131 18.81 -6.30 31.09
C PHE A 131 17.72 -5.74 32.01
N ASP A 132 17.46 -4.42 31.96
CA ASP A 132 16.33 -3.80 32.64
C ASP A 132 15.09 -3.82 31.73
N LEU A 133 14.10 -4.63 32.12
CA LEU A 133 12.83 -4.79 31.41
C LEU A 133 11.99 -3.51 31.35
N TYR A 134 12.30 -2.51 32.17
CA TYR A 134 11.61 -1.22 32.21
C TYR A 134 12.48 -0.06 31.71
N SER A 135 13.61 -0.37 31.07
CA SER A 135 14.42 0.64 30.42
C SER A 135 13.64 1.37 29.32
N PRO A 136 13.99 2.63 29.04
CA PRO A 136 13.44 3.36 27.89
C PRO A 136 13.64 2.62 26.57
N SER A 137 14.78 1.93 26.40
CA SER A 137 15.13 1.15 25.20
C SER A 137 14.18 -0.02 24.97
N VAL A 138 13.92 -0.82 26.00
CA VAL A 138 12.97 -1.95 25.91
C VAL A 138 11.54 -1.45 25.67
N THR A 139 11.15 -0.35 26.33
CA THR A 139 9.82 0.26 26.14
C THR A 139 9.64 0.79 24.72
N ALA A 140 10.65 1.47 24.17
CA ALA A 140 10.63 1.98 22.80
C ALA A 140 10.59 0.84 21.78
N GLN A 141 11.39 -0.20 21.98
CA GLN A 141 11.39 -1.39 21.13
C GLN A 141 10.02 -2.07 21.12
N ALA A 142 9.41 -2.29 22.29
CA ALA A 142 8.08 -2.91 22.39
C ALA A 142 7.00 -2.09 21.66
N ALA A 143 7.00 -0.76 21.82
CA ALA A 143 6.05 0.10 21.12
C ALA A 143 6.22 0.06 19.60
N ILE A 144 7.44 -0.12 19.10
CA ILE A 144 7.73 -0.28 17.68
C ILE A 144 7.29 -1.66 17.17
N GLU A 145 7.53 -2.71 17.97
CA GLU A 145 7.07 -4.07 17.67
C GLU A 145 5.55 -4.13 17.53
N ASP A 146 4.81 -3.56 18.49
CA ASP A 146 3.35 -3.49 18.45
C ASP A 146 2.84 -2.83 17.17
N ARG A 147 3.48 -1.73 16.74
CA ARG A 147 3.13 -1.03 15.49
C ARG A 147 3.42 -1.86 14.24
N PHE A 148 4.54 -2.57 14.20
CA PHE A 148 4.87 -3.45 13.08
C PHE A 148 3.91 -4.62 12.97
N GLU A 149 3.45 -5.17 14.10
CA GLU A 149 2.44 -6.23 14.15
C GLU A 149 1.08 -5.72 13.66
N GLU A 150 0.69 -4.50 14.06
CA GLU A 150 -0.51 -3.83 13.54
C GLU A 150 -0.43 -3.64 12.01
N TRP A 151 0.72 -3.16 11.49
CA TRP A 151 0.90 -3.00 10.06
C TRP A 151 0.84 -4.33 9.31
N ALA A 152 1.51 -5.36 9.82
CA ALA A 152 1.55 -6.70 9.24
C ALA A 152 0.14 -7.32 9.12
N SER A 153 -0.70 -7.10 10.12
CA SER A 153 -2.08 -7.61 10.14
C SER A 153 -3.07 -6.80 9.31
N SER A 154 -2.67 -5.63 8.78
CA SER A 154 -3.58 -4.76 8.03
C SER A 154 -3.87 -5.21 6.59
N LEU A 155 -3.06 -6.11 6.00
CA LEU A 155 -3.23 -6.49 4.60
C LEU A 155 -4.48 -7.33 4.37
N GLU A 156 -5.35 -6.86 3.48
CA GLU A 156 -6.53 -7.61 3.07
C GLU A 156 -6.19 -8.72 2.09
N PRO A 157 -6.88 -9.88 2.16
CA PRO A 157 -6.75 -10.93 1.16
C PRO A 157 -7.23 -10.41 -0.21
N LEU A 158 -6.56 -10.85 -1.28
CA LEU A 158 -7.05 -10.61 -2.64
C LEU A 158 -8.30 -11.46 -2.89
N PRO A 159 -9.20 -11.00 -3.77
CA PRO A 159 -10.27 -11.86 -4.26
C PRO A 159 -9.67 -13.05 -5.02
N ASP A 160 -10.27 -14.23 -4.84
CA ASP A 160 -9.89 -15.46 -5.54
C ASP A 160 -10.29 -15.38 -7.02
N SER A 161 -9.51 -14.65 -7.82
CA SER A 161 -9.84 -14.39 -9.24
C SER A 161 -9.02 -15.22 -10.23
N GLU A 162 -8.78 -16.50 -9.94
CA GLU A 162 -8.40 -17.49 -10.98
C GLU A 162 -9.54 -18.43 -11.35
N THR A 163 -10.58 -18.52 -10.54
CA THR A 163 -11.81 -19.23 -10.92
C THR A 163 -12.65 -18.34 -11.84
N PRO A 164 -13.03 -18.81 -13.05
CA PRO A 164 -14.05 -18.15 -13.84
C PRO A 164 -15.26 -17.99 -12.93
N VAL A 165 -15.71 -16.75 -12.72
CA VAL A 165 -16.97 -16.45 -12.03
C VAL A 165 -18.01 -17.30 -12.75
N GLU A 166 -18.50 -18.37 -12.11
CA GLU A 166 -19.64 -19.11 -12.65
C GLU A 166 -20.70 -18.05 -12.92
N PRO A 167 -21.24 -17.96 -14.16
CA PRO A 167 -22.16 -16.90 -14.50
C PRO A 167 -23.33 -17.02 -13.54
N VAL A 168 -23.41 -16.10 -12.57
CA VAL A 168 -24.56 -16.04 -11.66
C VAL A 168 -25.77 -15.89 -12.58
N THR A 169 -26.56 -16.94 -12.72
CA THR A 169 -27.71 -16.97 -13.63
C THR A 169 -28.88 -16.16 -13.09
N ALA A 170 -28.77 -15.68 -11.84
CA ALA A 170 -29.76 -14.83 -11.21
C ALA A 170 -29.86 -13.48 -11.94
N LYS A 171 -31.10 -13.08 -12.23
CA LYS A 171 -31.40 -11.74 -12.75
C LYS A 171 -31.21 -10.72 -11.63
N LEU A 172 -30.77 -9.53 -12.01
CA LEU A 172 -30.71 -8.40 -11.09
C LEU A 172 -32.12 -8.18 -10.52
N PRO A 173 -32.31 -8.15 -9.18
CA PRO A 173 -33.64 -8.12 -8.56
C PRO A 173 -34.34 -6.75 -8.68
N VAL A 174 -34.01 -5.94 -9.68
CA VAL A 174 -34.63 -4.62 -9.96
C VAL A 174 -35.23 -4.57 -11.35
N GLY A 175 -36.32 -3.82 -11.49
CA GLY A 175 -37.00 -3.61 -12.76
C GLY A 175 -36.31 -2.56 -13.64
N LEU A 176 -36.56 -2.61 -14.96
CA LEU A 176 -36.07 -1.62 -15.91
C LEU A 176 -36.50 -0.20 -15.57
N ALA A 177 -37.75 -0.02 -15.14
CA ALA A 177 -38.27 1.28 -14.73
C ALA A 177 -37.49 1.85 -13.54
N ASP A 178 -37.15 1.00 -12.56
CA ASP A 178 -36.40 1.38 -11.36
C ASP A 178 -34.97 1.78 -11.72
N VAL A 179 -34.29 0.99 -12.55
CA VAL A 179 -32.92 1.31 -13.01
C VAL A 179 -32.88 2.65 -13.76
N ILE A 180 -33.83 2.91 -14.66
CA ILE A 180 -33.92 4.19 -15.38
C ILE A 180 -34.20 5.34 -14.41
N ALA A 181 -35.17 5.19 -13.51
CA ALA A 181 -35.61 6.26 -12.62
C ALA A 181 -34.55 6.61 -11.56
N ILE A 182 -33.93 5.58 -10.96
CA ILE A 182 -32.98 5.72 -9.85
C ILE A 182 -31.61 6.15 -10.36
N LEU A 183 -31.06 5.45 -11.36
CA LEU A 183 -29.73 5.76 -11.89
C LEU A 183 -29.74 6.93 -12.88
N ARG A 184 -30.93 7.36 -13.34
CA ARG A 184 -31.12 8.43 -14.33
C ARG A 184 -30.36 8.17 -15.63
N VAL A 185 -30.33 6.90 -16.06
CA VAL A 185 -29.65 6.47 -17.29
C VAL A 185 -30.65 6.20 -18.42
N PRO A 186 -30.24 6.33 -19.70
CA PRO A 186 -31.11 5.98 -20.83
C PRO A 186 -31.51 4.51 -20.82
N GLN A 187 -32.68 4.18 -21.40
CA GLN A 187 -33.20 2.80 -21.46
C GLN A 187 -32.18 1.79 -22.02
N ALA A 188 -31.41 2.16 -23.04
CA ALA A 188 -30.38 1.29 -23.61
C ALA A 188 -29.29 0.93 -22.58
N THR A 189 -28.90 1.89 -21.74
CA THR A 189 -27.92 1.67 -20.66
C THR A 189 -28.52 0.84 -19.54
N ALA A 190 -29.76 1.12 -19.13
CA ALA A 190 -30.46 0.32 -18.13
C ALA A 190 -30.65 -1.14 -18.59
N MET A 191 -30.97 -1.36 -19.87
CA MET A 191 -31.04 -2.71 -20.45
C MET A 191 -29.67 -3.39 -20.48
N ALA A 192 -28.59 -2.68 -20.79
CA ALA A 192 -27.24 -3.22 -20.73
C ALA A 192 -26.85 -3.64 -19.30
N ILE A 193 -27.25 -2.86 -18.29
CA ILE A 193 -27.06 -3.20 -16.86
C ILE A 193 -27.85 -4.47 -16.50
N LEU A 194 -29.15 -4.51 -16.83
CA LEU A 194 -30.00 -5.68 -16.56
C LEU A 194 -29.55 -6.95 -17.28
N ARG A 195 -28.95 -6.81 -18.47
CA ARG A 195 -28.37 -7.91 -19.24
C ARG A 195 -26.94 -8.25 -18.86
N ARG A 196 -26.35 -7.53 -17.89
CA ARG A 196 -24.95 -7.65 -17.46
C ARG A 196 -23.93 -7.38 -18.57
N GLU A 197 -24.35 -6.69 -19.63
CA GLU A 197 -23.47 -6.17 -20.67
C GLU A 197 -22.71 -4.92 -20.19
N ARG A 198 -23.25 -4.25 -19.16
CA ARG A 198 -22.59 -3.18 -18.41
C ARG A 198 -22.60 -3.53 -16.91
N PRO A 199 -21.44 -3.53 -16.23
CA PRO A 199 -21.39 -3.74 -14.79
C PRO A 199 -21.97 -2.56 -14.01
N LEU A 200 -22.49 -2.84 -12.83
CA LEU A 200 -22.89 -1.82 -11.84
C LEU A 200 -21.66 -1.29 -11.12
N ASP A 201 -21.61 0.03 -10.93
CA ASP A 201 -20.71 0.66 -9.96
C ASP A 201 -21.35 0.63 -8.54
N PRO A 202 -20.57 0.56 -7.45
CA PRO A 202 -21.13 0.56 -6.10
C PRO A 202 -21.91 1.80 -5.67
N GLN A 203 -21.67 2.99 -6.23
CA GLN A 203 -22.59 4.11 -6.01
C GLN A 203 -23.93 3.90 -6.72
N GLU A 204 -23.93 3.26 -7.89
CA GLU A 204 -25.17 2.82 -8.56
C GLU A 204 -25.86 1.71 -7.73
N LEU A 205 -25.09 0.78 -7.14
CA LEU A 205 -25.62 -0.24 -6.23
C LEU A 205 -26.24 0.35 -4.98
N GLU A 206 -25.54 1.23 -4.26
CA GLU A 206 -26.03 1.88 -3.03
C GLU A 206 -27.32 2.65 -3.32
N ARG A 207 -27.36 3.38 -4.44
CA ARG A 207 -28.56 4.09 -4.89
C ARG A 207 -29.71 3.14 -5.19
N LEU A 208 -29.45 2.01 -5.86
CA LEU A 208 -30.47 0.99 -6.13
C LEU A 208 -30.95 0.34 -4.83
N ALA A 209 -30.06 -0.10 -3.94
CA ALA A 209 -30.40 -0.72 -2.67
C ALA A 209 -31.24 0.24 -1.81
N SER A 210 -30.77 1.48 -1.63
CA SER A 210 -31.45 2.49 -0.83
C SER A 210 -32.83 2.86 -1.38
N ALA A 211 -32.98 2.97 -2.70
CA ALA A 211 -34.24 3.41 -3.31
C ALA A 211 -35.26 2.27 -3.52
N THR A 212 -34.80 1.02 -3.63
CA THR A 212 -35.68 -0.15 -3.83
C THR A 212 -35.96 -0.94 -2.55
N GLY A 213 -35.20 -0.68 -1.48
CA GLY A 213 -35.28 -1.42 -0.22
C GLY A 213 -34.73 -2.85 -0.32
N ILE A 214 -34.09 -3.19 -1.43
CA ILE A 214 -33.42 -4.48 -1.63
C ILE A 214 -32.08 -4.43 -0.88
N PRO A 215 -31.74 -5.47 -0.08
CA PRO A 215 -30.46 -5.53 0.60
C PRO A 215 -29.29 -5.43 -0.38
N GLU A 216 -28.24 -4.68 -0.01
CA GLU A 216 -27.02 -4.60 -0.83
C GLU A 216 -26.43 -5.98 -1.13
N SER A 217 -26.54 -6.92 -0.19
CA SER A 217 -26.08 -8.31 -0.37
C SER A 217 -26.75 -9.05 -1.53
N GLU A 218 -27.94 -8.64 -1.97
CA GLU A 218 -28.65 -9.22 -3.12
C GLU A 218 -28.25 -8.57 -4.45
N ILE A 219 -27.69 -7.36 -4.41
CA ILE A 219 -27.23 -6.59 -5.59
C ILE A 219 -25.72 -6.72 -5.77
N GLN A 220 -24.96 -6.96 -4.68
CA GLN A 220 -23.50 -7.07 -4.66
C GLN A 220 -22.93 -8.09 -5.66
N PRO A 221 -23.55 -9.27 -5.88
CA PRO A 221 -23.05 -10.25 -6.86
C PRO A 221 -23.05 -9.76 -8.32
N PHE A 222 -23.60 -8.57 -8.58
CA PHE A 222 -23.69 -7.96 -9.91
C PHE A 222 -22.64 -6.86 -10.14
N VAL A 223 -21.84 -6.54 -9.12
CA VAL A 223 -20.65 -5.71 -9.23
C VAL A 223 -19.46 -6.65 -9.51
N PRO A 224 -18.73 -6.50 -10.63
CA PRO A 224 -17.57 -7.33 -10.89
C PRO A 224 -16.47 -7.03 -9.86
N ASP A 225 -15.81 -8.07 -9.38
CA ASP A 225 -14.59 -7.93 -8.58
C ASP A 225 -13.50 -7.25 -9.41
N LEU A 226 -12.67 -6.44 -8.73
CA LEU A 226 -11.51 -5.83 -9.36
C LEU A 226 -10.43 -6.90 -9.60
N PRO A 227 -9.75 -6.89 -10.75
CA PRO A 227 -8.66 -7.82 -11.01
C PRO A 227 -7.59 -7.77 -9.90
N PRO A 228 -7.09 -8.91 -9.40
CA PRO A 228 -6.07 -8.92 -8.36
C PRO A 228 -4.81 -8.15 -8.75
N SER A 229 -4.41 -8.19 -10.02
CA SER A 229 -3.25 -7.43 -10.52
C SER A 229 -3.45 -5.90 -10.41
N LEU A 230 -4.66 -5.39 -10.56
CA LEU A 230 -4.97 -3.98 -10.35
C LEU A 230 -4.94 -3.61 -8.86
N LEU A 231 -5.50 -4.48 -8.01
CA LEU A 231 -5.44 -4.29 -6.56
C LEU A 231 -3.99 -4.27 -6.07
N THR A 232 -3.16 -5.20 -6.53
CA THR A 232 -1.72 -5.24 -6.26
C THR A 232 -0.99 -3.98 -6.72
N GLU A 233 -1.34 -3.45 -7.90
CA GLU A 233 -0.76 -2.19 -8.38
C GLU A 233 -1.15 -1.02 -7.47
N LEU A 234 -2.40 -0.93 -7.01
CA LEU A 234 -2.87 0.16 -6.12
C LEU A 234 -2.26 0.15 -4.72
N GLU A 235 -1.71 -0.99 -4.29
CA GLU A 235 -0.96 -1.07 -3.05
C GLU A 235 0.43 -0.41 -3.16
N GLN A 236 0.94 -0.19 -4.37
CA GLN A 236 2.31 0.30 -4.55
C GLN A 236 2.52 1.70 -3.95
N PRO A 237 3.65 1.95 -3.24
CA PRO A 237 3.94 3.20 -2.53
C PRO A 237 3.75 4.48 -3.37
N ARG A 238 4.10 4.39 -4.66
CA ARG A 238 4.01 5.50 -5.61
C ARG A 238 2.61 6.11 -5.72
N TRP A 239 1.57 5.31 -5.50
CA TRP A 239 0.17 5.75 -5.61
C TRP A 239 -0.38 6.29 -4.31
N ARG A 240 0.38 6.20 -3.21
CA ARG A 240 -0.11 6.58 -1.90
C ARG A 240 -0.67 8.00 -1.87
N ARG A 241 0.00 8.97 -2.49
CA ARG A 241 -0.50 10.34 -2.57
C ARG A 241 -1.81 10.48 -3.33
N LEU A 242 -1.99 9.72 -4.40
CA LEU A 242 -3.25 9.69 -5.14
C LEU A 242 -4.37 9.14 -4.25
N VAL A 243 -4.11 8.05 -3.51
CA VAL A 243 -5.05 7.44 -2.58
C VAL A 243 -5.41 8.39 -1.45
N GLU A 244 -4.42 9.05 -0.84
CA GLU A 244 -4.64 10.03 0.24
C GLU A 244 -5.44 11.24 -0.25
N ALA A 245 -5.15 11.74 -1.46
CA ALA A 245 -5.90 12.83 -2.06
C ALA A 245 -7.36 12.46 -2.32
N GLU A 246 -7.62 11.24 -2.82
CA GLU A 246 -8.97 10.72 -3.01
C GLU A 246 -9.70 10.56 -1.68
N ALA A 247 -9.06 9.96 -0.67
CA ALA A 247 -9.63 9.80 0.66
C ALA A 247 -10.03 11.15 1.28
N ALA A 248 -9.16 12.16 1.16
CA ALA A 248 -9.43 13.50 1.65
C ALA A 248 -10.56 14.20 0.87
N ALA A 249 -10.60 14.08 -0.47
CA ALA A 249 -11.62 14.69 -1.31
C ALA A 249 -13.01 14.09 -1.07
N SER A 250 -13.06 12.77 -0.85
CA SER A 250 -14.31 12.01 -0.66
C SER A 250 -14.71 11.88 0.81
N GLY A 251 -13.85 12.30 1.76
CA GLY A 251 -14.08 12.18 3.20
C GLY A 251 -14.15 10.73 3.69
N THR A 252 -13.44 9.82 3.02
CA THR A 252 -13.41 8.38 3.32
C THR A 252 -12.04 7.95 3.85
N ASP A 253 -11.91 6.69 4.28
CA ASP A 253 -10.60 6.11 4.58
C ASP A 253 -9.81 5.77 3.30
N GLU A 254 -8.53 5.43 3.47
CA GLU A 254 -7.66 5.06 2.34
C GLU A 254 -8.13 3.77 1.66
N ARG A 255 -8.82 2.88 2.38
CA ARG A 255 -9.34 1.61 1.84
C ARG A 255 -10.43 1.88 0.79
N ALA A 256 -11.44 2.66 1.16
CA ALA A 256 -12.51 3.07 0.26
C ALA A 256 -11.95 3.85 -0.93
N ALA A 257 -10.98 4.74 -0.69
CA ALA A 257 -10.30 5.48 -1.75
C ALA A 257 -9.60 4.56 -2.77
N ARG A 258 -8.87 3.52 -2.32
CA ARG A 258 -8.27 2.52 -3.22
C ARG A 258 -9.32 1.79 -4.04
N GLN A 259 -10.45 1.40 -3.43
CA GLN A 259 -11.53 0.75 -4.17
C GLN A 259 -12.13 1.66 -5.25
N THR A 260 -12.40 2.93 -4.92
CA THR A 260 -12.89 3.93 -5.87
C THR A 260 -11.93 4.11 -7.04
N LEU A 261 -10.65 4.34 -6.74
CA LEU A 261 -9.59 4.48 -7.75
C LEU A 261 -9.44 3.23 -8.63
N GLY A 262 -9.53 2.04 -8.04
CA GLY A 262 -9.49 0.79 -8.79
C GLY A 262 -10.66 0.65 -9.75
N ARG A 263 -11.88 1.01 -9.34
CA ARG A 263 -13.04 0.98 -10.22
C ARG A 263 -12.91 1.97 -11.36
N GLU A 264 -12.40 3.17 -11.11
CA GLU A 264 -12.14 4.15 -12.16
C GLU A 264 -11.08 3.66 -13.15
N ALA A 265 -9.98 3.10 -12.65
CA ALA A 265 -8.92 2.55 -13.50
C ALA A 265 -9.43 1.38 -14.35
N TYR A 266 -10.24 0.50 -13.75
CA TYR A 266 -10.88 -0.62 -14.43
C TYR A 266 -11.86 -0.15 -15.51
N ALA A 267 -12.73 0.81 -15.20
CA ALA A 267 -13.67 1.40 -16.15
C ALA A 267 -12.96 2.11 -17.30
N LEU A 268 -11.82 2.76 -17.05
CA LEU A 268 -10.98 3.38 -18.06
C LEU A 268 -10.37 2.33 -19.01
N ALA A 269 -9.95 1.18 -18.46
CA ALA A 269 -9.40 0.07 -19.24
C ALA A 269 -10.46 -0.61 -20.12
N ALA A 270 -11.68 -0.86 -19.61
CA ALA A 270 -12.76 -1.46 -20.39
C ALA A 270 -13.14 -0.65 -21.66
N ARG A 271 -12.84 0.65 -21.68
CA ARG A 271 -13.10 1.54 -22.83
C ARG A 271 -11.99 1.50 -23.90
N GLN A 272 -10.82 0.94 -23.59
CA GLN A 272 -9.66 0.93 -24.50
C GLN A 272 -9.21 -0.51 -24.76
N ARG A 273 -9.54 -1.07 -25.94
CA ARG A 273 -9.01 -2.36 -26.39
C ARG A 273 -7.49 -2.28 -26.56
N GLY A 274 -6.72 -3.00 -25.74
CA GLY A 274 -5.26 -3.14 -25.83
C GLY A 274 -4.70 -4.02 -24.71
N ASP A 275 -3.68 -4.80 -25.04
CA ASP A 275 -3.14 -5.97 -24.31
C ASP A 275 -2.21 -5.63 -23.11
N GLU A 276 -2.01 -6.66 -22.27
CA GLU A 276 -0.92 -6.91 -21.30
C GLU A 276 -0.85 -6.16 -19.94
N ASP A 277 -0.36 -6.88 -18.92
CA ASP A 277 -0.24 -6.52 -17.48
C ASP A 277 0.48 -5.20 -17.15
N SER A 278 1.12 -4.55 -18.13
CA SER A 278 1.66 -3.18 -18.00
C SER A 278 0.59 -2.07 -18.02
N VAL A 279 -0.68 -2.43 -18.29
CA VAL A 279 -1.79 -1.49 -18.40
C VAL A 279 -2.09 -0.80 -17.08
N TRP A 280 -2.13 -1.50 -15.94
CA TRP A 280 -2.63 -0.90 -14.69
C TRP A 280 -1.80 0.28 -14.21
N ARG A 281 -0.47 0.14 -14.19
CA ARG A 281 0.46 1.23 -13.86
C ARG A 281 0.19 2.47 -14.74
N GLY A 282 0.04 2.28 -16.05
CA GLY A 282 -0.28 3.36 -16.98
C GLY A 282 -1.64 4.02 -16.72
N ARG A 283 -2.66 3.22 -16.37
CA ARG A 283 -4.02 3.70 -16.07
C ARG A 283 -4.07 4.51 -14.78
N VAL A 284 -3.50 3.99 -13.70
CA VAL A 284 -3.43 4.69 -12.41
C VAL A 284 -2.57 5.94 -12.54
N ARG A 285 -1.50 5.90 -13.34
CA ARG A 285 -0.71 7.09 -13.69
C ARG A 285 -1.57 8.18 -14.36
N MET A 286 -2.41 7.82 -15.33
CA MET A 286 -3.30 8.80 -15.98
C MET A 286 -4.28 9.44 -15.00
N LEU A 287 -4.90 8.65 -14.11
CA LEU A 287 -5.76 9.18 -13.06
C LEU A 287 -4.99 10.11 -12.11
N SER A 288 -3.77 9.71 -11.75
CA SER A 288 -2.90 10.47 -10.87
C SER A 288 -2.57 11.84 -11.45
N LEU A 289 -2.20 11.89 -12.73
CA LEU A 289 -1.86 13.14 -13.42
C LEU A 289 -3.08 14.05 -13.56
N ALA A 290 -4.26 13.50 -13.87
CA ALA A 290 -5.47 14.31 -13.97
C ALA A 290 -5.83 14.99 -12.64
N ARG A 291 -5.77 14.27 -11.53
CA ARG A 291 -6.22 14.78 -10.22
C ARG A 291 -5.18 15.63 -9.49
N LEU A 292 -3.90 15.30 -9.61
CA LEU A 292 -2.83 16.10 -8.99
C LEU A 292 -2.57 17.42 -9.75
N ASP A 293 -3.10 17.58 -10.96
CA ASP A 293 -3.07 18.83 -11.71
C ASP A 293 -4.21 19.79 -11.36
N GLU A 294 -5.39 19.26 -10.98
CA GLU A 294 -6.57 20.05 -10.63
C GLU A 294 -6.48 20.68 -9.23
N HIS A 295 -5.64 20.12 -8.35
CA HIS A 295 -5.40 20.64 -7.02
C HIS A 295 -3.90 20.95 -6.82
N PRO A 296 -3.39 22.08 -7.33
CA PRO A 296 -2.08 22.57 -6.91
C PRO A 296 -2.18 22.81 -5.40
N THR A 297 -1.39 22.06 -4.64
CA THR A 297 -1.32 22.13 -3.18
C THR A 297 -1.15 23.60 -2.78
N GLU A 298 -2.20 24.22 -2.23
CA GLU A 298 -2.07 25.52 -1.58
C GLU A 298 -1.11 25.32 -0.39
N ARG A 299 -0.09 26.16 -0.37
CA ARG A 299 1.10 26.07 0.49
C ARG A 299 0.81 26.38 1.94
#